data_AF-A0A6J4IAE6-F1
#
_entry.id   AF-A0A6J4IAE6-F1
#
_cell.length_a   1.000
_cell.length_b   1.000
_cell.length_c   1.000
_cell.angle_alpha   90.00
_cell.angle_beta   90.00
_cell.angle_gamma   90.00
#
_symmetry.space_group_name_H-M   'P 1'
#
loop_
_entity.id
_entity.type
_entity.pdbx_description
1 polymer ?
#
loop_
_entity_poly.entity_id
_entity_poly.type
_entity_poly.pdbx_seq_one_letter_code
_entity_poly.pdbx_strand_id
1 'polypeptide(L)' 'MCDTAFALLRHLRDRLAPSKRGRRISFGEFPRTVSGKVRRSELRRAGAARGAQPRPADEFREEDFSGQCGS' A
#
# COMPACT_ATOMS: atom_id res chain seq x y z
N MET A 1 -6.00 9.39 -7.01
CA MET A 1 -5.66 8.28 -6.08
C MET A 1 -4.68 8.70 -4.98
N CYS A 2 -3.86 9.73 -5.20
CA CYS A 2 -2.93 10.29 -4.20
C CYS A 2 -3.63 10.68 -2.88
N ASP A 3 -4.72 11.47 -2.94
CA ASP A 3 -5.45 11.92 -1.74
C ASP A 3 -6.00 10.75 -0.92
N THR A 4 -6.51 9.71 -1.60
CA THR A 4 -7.00 8.49 -0.97
C THR A 4 -5.88 7.73 -0.27
N ALA A 5 -4.70 7.61 -0.91
CA ALA A 5 -3.53 6.98 -0.32
C ALA A 5 -3.05 7.72 0.93
N PHE A 6 -2.99 9.05 0.85
CA PHE A 6 -2.63 9.92 1.98
C PHE A 6 -3.61 9.77 3.14
N ALA A 7 -4.93 9.83 2.86
CA ALA A 7 -5.96 9.65 3.87
C ALA A 7 -5.87 8.29 4.57
N LEU A 8 -5.60 7.21 3.82
CA LEU A 8 -5.40 5.87 4.38
C LEU A 8 -4.14 5.80 5.26
N LEU A 9 -2.99 6.29 4.78
CA LEU A 9 -1.74 6.30 5.55
C LEU A 9 -1.89 7.11 6.84
N ARG A 10 -2.53 8.28 6.78
CA ARG A 10 -2.86 9.09 7.96
C ARG A 10 -3.75 8.31 8.92
N HIS A 11 -4.82 7.69 8.43
CA HIS A 11 -5.73 6.88 9.27
C HIS A 11 -5.00 5.72 9.97
N LEU A 12 -4.08 5.04 9.28
CA LEU A 12 -3.26 3.98 9.87
C LEU A 12 -2.31 4.53 10.95
N ARG A 13 -1.71 5.70 10.74
CA ARG A 13 -0.85 6.35 11.74
C ARG A 13 -1.61 6.72 13.01
N ASP A 14 -2.83 7.25 12.85
CA ASP A 14 -3.68 7.70 13.96
C ASP A 14 -4.18 6.52 14.81
N ARG A 15 -4.42 5.34 14.20
CA ARG A 15 -5.05 4.21 14.90
C ARG A 15 -4.12 3.05 15.26
N LEU A 16 -2.98 2.92 14.59
CA LEU A 16 -2.07 1.78 14.77
C LEU A 16 -0.76 2.19 15.44
N ALA A 17 -0.29 1.31 16.33
CA ALA A 17 1.07 1.39 16.86
C ALA A 17 2.10 1.35 15.71
N PRO A 18 3.28 1.98 15.85
CA PRO A 18 4.29 2.06 14.80
C PRO A 18 4.66 0.73 14.14
N SER A 19 4.67 -0.35 14.92
CA SER A 19 4.98 -1.71 14.45
C SER A 19 3.92 -2.33 13.53
N LYS A 20 2.67 -1.82 13.56
CA LYS A 20 1.54 -2.34 12.78
C LYS A 20 1.20 -1.47 11.57
N ARG A 21 1.90 -0.35 11.37
CA ARG A 21 1.62 0.58 10.27
C ARG A 21 2.15 0.02 8.96
N GLY A 22 1.27 -0.08 7.97
CA GLY A 22 1.69 -0.28 6.59
C GLY A 22 2.36 0.99 6.08
N ARG A 23 3.63 0.90 5.67
CA ARG A 23 4.38 2.04 5.10
C ARG A 23 4.16 2.24 3.60
N ARG A 24 3.42 1.33 2.98
CA ARG A 24 3.21 1.28 1.53
C ARG A 24 1.80 0.81 1.22
N ILE A 25 1.18 1.47 0.24
CA ILE A 25 -0.12 1.13 -0.31
C ILE A 25 0.04 1.00 -1.82
N SER A 26 -0.61 0.01 -2.42
CA SER A 26 -0.73 -0.08 -3.87
C SER A 26 -2.19 -0.29 -4.22
N PHE A 27 -2.67 0.45 -5.21
CA PHE A 27 -3.95 0.17 -5.83
C PHE A 27 -3.76 -0.81 -6.98
N GLY A 28 -4.79 -1.62 -7.22
CA GLY A 28 -4.76 -2.64 -8.23
C GLY A 28 -5.85 -3.68 -7.96
N GLU A 29 -5.97 -4.62 -8.89
CA GLU A 29 -6.90 -5.70 -8.71
C GLU A 29 -6.46 -6.59 -7.57
N PHE A 30 -7.40 -6.82 -6.67
CA PHE A 30 -7.16 -7.67 -5.53
C PHE A 30 -7.48 -9.11 -5.94
N PRO A 31 -6.53 -10.06 -5.86
CA PRO A 31 -6.76 -11.44 -6.26
C PRO A 31 -7.73 -12.09 -5.27
N ARG A 32 -9.03 -12.01 -5.61
CA ARG A 32 -10.10 -12.72 -4.91
C ARG A 32 -10.37 -14.02 -5.65
N THR A 33 -10.72 -15.04 -4.89
CA THR A 33 -11.41 -16.21 -5.45
C THR A 33 -12.83 -15.82 -5.87
N VAL A 34 -13.51 -16.66 -6.67
CA VAL A 34 -14.94 -16.52 -7.01
C VAL A 34 -15.82 -16.42 -5.75
N SER A 35 -15.37 -17.00 -4.63
CA SER A 35 -16.00 -16.91 -3.31
C SER A 35 -15.66 -15.62 -2.52
N GLY A 36 -14.91 -14.68 -3.10
CA GLY A 36 -14.53 -13.41 -2.46
C GLY A 36 -13.37 -13.52 -1.46
N LYS A 37 -12.86 -14.73 -1.16
CA LYS A 37 -11.72 -14.92 -0.24
C LYS A 37 -10.43 -14.39 -0.86
N VAL A 38 -9.70 -13.61 -0.07
CA VAL A 38 -8.36 -13.10 -0.37
C VAL A 38 -7.38 -14.26 -0.58
N ARG A 39 -6.72 -14.32 -1.75
CA ARG A 39 -5.59 -15.23 -1.98
C ARG A 39 -4.30 -14.66 -1.39
N ARG A 40 -4.15 -14.70 -0.06
CA ARG A 40 -2.98 -14.15 0.64
C ARG A 40 -1.65 -14.74 0.15
N SER A 41 -1.63 -16.00 -0.29
CA SER A 41 -0.43 -16.65 -0.84
C SER A 41 0.07 -16.00 -2.13
N GLU A 42 -0.84 -15.72 -3.08
CA GLU A 42 -0.53 -14.98 -4.30
C GLU A 42 -0.10 -13.55 -3.99
N LEU A 43 -0.79 -12.89 -3.06
CA LEU A 43 -0.41 -11.54 -2.62
C LEU A 43 1.01 -11.51 -2.02
N ARG A 44 1.40 -12.53 -1.23
CA ARG A 44 2.78 -12.65 -0.72
C ARG A 44 3.79 -12.91 -1.82
N ARG A 45 3.48 -13.77 -2.79
CA ARG A 45 4.36 -14.03 -3.94
C ARG A 45 4.57 -12.78 -4.78
N ALA A 46 3.50 -12.06 -5.09
CA ALA A 46 3.55 -10.78 -5.80
C ALA A 46 4.36 -9.74 -5.02
N GLY A 47 4.23 -9.68 -3.69
CA GLY A 47 5.04 -8.81 -2.84
C GLY A 47 6.53 -9.16 -2.86
N ALA A 48 6.89 -10.45 -2.86
CA ALA A 48 8.27 -10.92 -2.86
C ALA A 48 8.97 -10.75 -4.22
N ALA A 49 8.24 -10.92 -5.33
CA ALA A 49 8.78 -10.80 -6.68
C ALA A 49 9.06 -9.34 -7.12
N ARG A 50 8.68 -8.33 -6.32
CA ARG A 50 8.79 -6.90 -6.68
C ARG A 50 10.21 -6.34 -6.70
N GLY A 51 11.21 -7.01 -6.09
CA GLY A 51 12.58 -6.48 -6.02
C GLY A 51 13.25 -6.23 -7.38
N ALA A 52 12.76 -6.87 -8.44
CA ALA A 52 13.29 -6.73 -9.80
C ALA A 52 12.41 -5.88 -10.73
N GLN A 53 11.27 -5.36 -10.26
CA GLN A 53 10.30 -4.66 -11.10
C GLN A 53 10.28 -3.15 -10.80
N PRO A 54 10.07 -2.29 -11.82
CA PRO A 54 9.90 -0.87 -11.61
C PRO A 54 8.67 -0.58 -10.74
N ARG A 55 8.75 0.52 -9.97
CA ARG A 55 7.67 0.96 -9.10
C ARG A 55 6.43 1.31 -9.95
N PRO A 56 5.26 0.70 -9.71
CA PRO A 56 4.05 1.02 -10.46
C PRO A 56 3.51 2.40 -10.04
N ALA A 57 2.84 3.10 -10.98
CA ALA A 57 2.29 4.44 -10.75
C ALA A 57 1.26 4.49 -9.61
N ASP A 58 0.56 3.38 -9.37
CA ASP A 58 -0.45 3.24 -8.32
C ASP A 58 0.13 2.80 -6.96
N GLU A 59 1.46 2.81 -6.80
CA GLU A 59 2.13 2.58 -5.52
C GLU A 59 2.45 3.90 -4.82
N PHE A 60 2.01 4.03 -3.57
CA PHE A 60 2.24 5.18 -2.70
C PHE A 60 2.94 4.70 -1.42
N ARG A 61 3.97 5.43 -0.99
CA ARG A 61 4.80 5.16 0.18
C ARG A 61 4.66 6.31 1.17
N GLU A 62 4.83 6.03 2.44
CA GLU A 62 4.80 7.06 3.49
C GLU A 62 5.82 8.19 3.23
N GLU A 63 6.99 7.84 2.66
CA GLU A 63 8.06 8.77 2.27
C GLU A 63 7.65 9.76 1.18
N ASP A 64 6.72 9.41 0.27
CA ASP A 64 6.28 10.36 -0.76
C ASP A 64 5.48 11.53 -0.16
N PHE A 65 4.98 11.34 1.06
CA PHE A 65 4.22 12.33 1.82
C PHE A 65 5.03 12.98 2.93
N SER A 66 6.25 12.50 3.21
CA SER A 66 7.11 13.10 4.24
C SER A 66 7.70 14.45 3.83
N GLY A 67 7.56 14.84 2.55
CA GLY A 67 8.00 16.14 2.01
C GLY A 67 6.88 17.12 1.63
N GLN A 68 5.60 16.77 1.79
CA GLN A 68 4.46 17.61 1.37
C GLN A 68 3.95 18.57 2.46
N CYS A 69 4.84 19.03 3.35
CA CYS A 69 4.63 20.26 4.12
C CYS A 69 5.59 21.32 3.56
N GLY A 70 5.23 21.93 2.43
CA GLY A 70 6.00 23.02 1.83
C GLY A 70 5.94 23.13 0.31
N SER A 71 4.76 23.37 -0.27
CA SER A 71 4.52 24.29 -1.39
C SER A 71 3.01 24.49 -1.55
#